data_AF-A0A5B0W837-F1
#
_entry.id   AF-A0A5B0W837-F1
#
_cell.length_a   1.000
_cell.length_b   1.000
_cell.length_c   1.000
_cell.angle_alpha   90.00
_cell.angle_beta   90.00
_cell.angle_gamma   90.00
#
_symmetry.space_group_name_H-M   'P 1'
#
loop_
_entity.id
_entity.type
_entity.pdbx_description
1 polymer ?
#
loop_
_entity_poly.entity_id
_entity_poly.type
_entity_poly.pdbx_seq_one_letter_code
_entity_poly.pdbx_strand_id
1 'polypeptide(L)' 'MSRGNQPGTRLLYSNDGLLYITVDHYATAISIGKWK' A
#
# COMPACT_ATOMS: atom_id res chain seq x y z
N MET A 1 -6.06 13.78 20.85
CA MET A 1 -6.36 12.67 19.91
C MET A 1 -5.05 12.13 19.38
N SER A 2 -4.57 11.01 19.93
CA SER A 2 -3.45 10.29 19.33
C SER A 2 -4.02 9.46 18.17
N ARG A 3 -3.50 9.60 16.95
CA ARG A 3 -3.75 8.58 15.92
C ARG A 3 -3.16 7.30 16.48
N GLY A 4 -4.03 6.39 16.95
CA GLY A 4 -3.60 5.09 17.46
C GLY A 4 -2.64 4.48 16.45
N ASN A 5 -1.54 3.92 16.94
CA ASN A 5 -0.44 3.37 16.14
C ASN A 5 -1.05 2.37 15.13
N GLN A 6 -1.37 2.83 13.93
CA GLN A 6 -1.99 2.00 12.90
C GLN A 6 -0.82 1.31 12.20
N PRO A 7 -0.68 -0.02 12.30
CA PRO A 7 0.24 -0.80 11.45
C PRO A 7 -0.29 -0.81 10.00
N GLY A 8 -0.63 0.36 9.47
CA GLY A 8 -1.73 0.56 8.54
C GLY A 8 -1.50 -0.11 7.19
N THR A 9 -2.53 -0.81 6.73
CA THR A 9 -2.65 -1.30 5.36
C THR A 9 -2.81 -0.11 4.41
N ARG A 10 -2.04 -0.09 3.31
CA ARG A 10 -2.09 0.98 2.31
C ARG A 10 -2.07 0.41 0.90
N LEU A 11 -2.89 0.99 0.04
CA LEU A 11 -2.86 0.76 -1.41
C LEU A 11 -1.86 1.73 -2.04
N LEU A 12 -0.98 1.21 -2.88
CA LEU A 12 -0.01 1.98 -3.67
C LEU A 12 -0.32 1.78 -5.15
N TYR A 13 -0.20 2.85 -5.92
CA TYR A 13 -0.40 2.81 -7.37
C TYR A 13 0.60 3.72 -8.07
N SER A 14 0.96 3.36 -9.30
CA SER A 14 1.87 4.11 -10.14
C SER A 14 1.14 4.70 -11.36
N ASN A 15 1.77 5.69 -12.00
CA ASN A 15 1.21 6.36 -13.16
C ASN A 15 1.09 5.44 -14.40
N ASP A 16 1.91 4.40 -14.49
CA ASP A 16 1.86 3.34 -15.50
C ASP A 16 0.88 2.21 -15.16
N GLY A 17 0.16 2.32 -14.03
CA GLY A 17 -0.99 1.50 -13.69
C GLY A 17 -0.70 0.27 -12.83
N LEU A 18 0.50 0.15 -12.24
CA LEU A 18 0.81 -0.93 -11.31
C LEU A 18 0.09 -0.71 -9.98
N LEU A 19 -0.30 -1.81 -9.33
CA LEU A 19 -1.00 -1.82 -8.05
C LEU A 19 -0.27 -2.70 -7.03
N TYR A 20 -0.09 -2.16 -5.83
CA TYR A 20 0.53 -2.86 -4.71
C TYR A 20 -0.22 -2.60 -3.41
N ILE A 21 -0.12 -3.53 -2.46
CA ILE A 21 -0.58 -3.34 -1.08
C ILE A 21 0.61 -3.49 -0.14
N THR A 22 0.69 -2.65 0.90
CA THR A 22 1.53 -2.88 2.08
C THR A 22 0.63 -3.13 3.28
N VAL A 23 1.02 -4.04 4.16
CA VAL A 23 0.34 -4.36 5.43
C VAL A 23 1.19 -4.01 6.66
N ASP A 24 2.35 -3.43 6.42
CA ASP A 24 3.42 -3.21 7.41
C ASP A 24 4.02 -1.81 7.27
N HIS A 25 3.19 -0.85 6.87
CA HIS A 25 3.57 0.56 6.78
C HIS A 25 4.79 0.81 5.87
N TYR A 26 4.70 0.32 4.64
CA TYR A 26 5.68 0.45 3.55
C TYR A 26 6.98 -0.35 3.71
N ALA A 27 7.09 -1.25 4.69
CA ALA A 27 8.27 -2.11 4.81
C ALA A 27 8.29 -3.18 3.70
N THR A 28 7.12 -3.71 3.32
CA THR A 28 6.95 -4.60 2.17
C THR A 28 5.86 -4.10 1.23
N ALA A 29 6.04 -4.36 -0.06
CA ALA A 29 5.07 -4.07 -1.10
C ALA A 29 4.70 -5.37 -1.84
N ILE A 30 3.43 -5.76 -1.75
CA ILE A 30 2.89 -6.96 -2.37
C ILE A 30 2.19 -6.54 -3.65
N SER A 31 2.67 -7.02 -4.81
CA SER A 31 2.02 -6.75 -6.10
C SER A 31 0.65 -7.42 -6.15
N ILE A 32 -0.36 -6.66 -6.55
CA ILE A 32 -1.73 -7.17 -6.73
C ILE A 32 -2.21 -7.04 -8.17
N GLY A 33 -1.36 -6.53 -9.08
CA GLY A 33 -1.61 -6.52 -10.52
C GLY A 33 -1.39 -5.16 -11.18
N LYS A 34 -2.02 -4.99 -12.34
CA LYS A 34 -1.98 -3.79 -13.16
C LYS A 34 -3.38 -3.48 -13.69
N TRP A 35 -3.81 -2.23 -13.66
CA TRP A 35 -5.16 -1.83 -14.11
C TRP A 35 -5.20 -1.16 -15.48
N LYS A 36 -4.05 -0.83 -16.04
CA LYS A 36 -3.89 -0.13 -17.33
C LYS A 36 -3.21 -1.01 -18.38
#